data_AF-A0A9F7RNE7-F1
#
_entry.id   AF-A0A9F7RNE7-F1
#
_cell.length_a   1.000
_cell.length_b   1.000
_cell.length_c   1.000
_cell.angle_alpha   90.00
_cell.angle_beta   90.00
_cell.angle_gamma   90.00
#
_symmetry.space_group_name_H-M   'P 1'
#
loop_
_entity.id
_entity.type
_entity.pdbx_description
1 polymer ?
#
loop_
_entity_poly.entity_id
_entity_poly.type
_entity_poly.pdbx_seq_one_letter_code
_entity_poly.pdbx_strand_id
1 'polypeptide(L)'
;MRTLLLGIFILFKGAICTSEYNFNDVIRHFAVGNGKVFVVTDSQLHQMRHDLEVEKIKVISNTTDQNAVNILLPFEANGTLITCGTLNCGHCEVLDINDITRTIYMENLPVGPLVNESSVAFLVDYPGDSNGTYMLVGRENNDEKKMCTDAGVVLYNTLYTQHGDIFSKSDSATTEAYIKIPGVEWVNGFQVSSQFQSYLFANINLTSKMKKVVFFKMDNNQKKTEMTRSLKVATLRCCDDQLRQKLVSSAFISSESSLLWMGIFTAERPDHPENTVLAIYNITASRPVNPPEEIRCSPDCPRSTQNIEAVVDPLAVVFKHNSMTSVAAKIKGSWTVLYIGTANGQLMKV
;
A
#
# COMPACT_ATOMS: atom_id res chain seq x y z
N MET A 1 26.04 -48.57 -21.25
CA MET A 1 25.14 -47.43 -21.51
C MET A 1 23.86 -47.48 -20.65
N ARG A 2 23.96 -47.84 -19.35
CA ARG A 2 22.79 -47.94 -18.43
C ARG A 2 23.01 -47.26 -17.07
N THR A 3 24.20 -46.73 -16.81
CA THR A 3 24.58 -46.06 -15.55
C THR A 3 24.60 -44.53 -15.64
N LEU A 4 24.43 -43.95 -16.84
CA LEU A 4 24.38 -42.49 -17.04
C LEU A 4 22.98 -41.87 -16.91
N LEU A 5 21.92 -42.68 -16.91
CA LEU A 5 20.53 -42.21 -16.80
C LEU A 5 20.04 -42.06 -15.35
N LEU A 6 20.66 -42.74 -14.38
CA LEU A 6 20.25 -42.63 -12.97
C LEU A 6 20.77 -41.35 -12.30
N GLY A 7 21.92 -40.82 -12.76
CA GLY A 7 22.49 -39.56 -12.24
C GLY A 7 21.71 -38.31 -12.64
N ILE A 8 21.00 -38.34 -13.76
CA ILE A 8 20.20 -37.20 -14.24
C ILE A 8 18.89 -37.08 -13.46
N PHE A 9 18.25 -38.20 -13.08
CA PHE A 9 17.03 -38.15 -12.24
C PHE A 9 17.28 -37.69 -10.80
N ILE A 10 18.49 -37.89 -10.26
CA ILE A 10 18.85 -37.40 -8.92
C ILE A 10 19.18 -35.90 -8.96
N LEU A 11 19.72 -35.38 -10.07
CA LEU A 11 19.94 -33.94 -10.28
C LEU A 11 18.62 -33.16 -10.49
N PHE A 12 17.56 -33.79 -11.00
CA PHE A 12 16.23 -33.17 -11.12
C PHE A 12 15.40 -33.17 -9.83
N LYS A 13 15.78 -33.93 -8.79
CA LYS A 13 15.21 -33.76 -7.44
C LYS A 13 15.84 -32.61 -6.65
N GLY A 14 16.98 -32.09 -7.10
CA GLY A 14 17.71 -30.99 -6.46
C GLY A 14 17.31 -29.59 -6.93
N ALA A 15 16.33 -29.48 -7.83
CA ALA A 15 15.83 -28.20 -8.33
C ALA A 15 14.29 -28.22 -8.29
N ILE A 16 13.72 -27.19 -7.67
CA ILE A 16 12.28 -26.95 -7.47
C ILE A 16 11.70 -27.67 -6.23
N CYS A 17 12.23 -27.35 -5.04
CA CYS A 17 11.32 -27.17 -3.90
C CYS A 17 10.90 -25.70 -3.92
N THR A 18 9.89 -25.36 -4.72
CA THR A 18 9.06 -24.21 -4.37
C THR A 18 8.31 -24.62 -3.13
N SER A 19 8.72 -24.12 -1.97
CA SER A 19 7.89 -24.24 -0.78
C SER A 19 6.54 -23.63 -1.11
N GLU A 20 5.48 -24.40 -0.90
CA GLU A 20 4.11 -23.99 -1.11
C GLU A 20 3.36 -24.29 0.19
N TYR A 21 2.56 -23.33 0.64
CA TYR A 21 1.66 -23.51 1.75
C TYR A 21 0.24 -23.25 1.29
N ASN A 22 -0.64 -24.22 1.50
CA ASN A 22 -2.05 -24.15 1.13
C ASN A 22 -2.86 -23.66 2.34
N PHE A 23 -3.46 -22.47 2.20
CA PHE A 23 -4.38 -21.93 3.19
C PHE A 23 -5.78 -22.50 2.98
N ASN A 24 -6.51 -22.71 4.07
CA ASN A 24 -7.90 -23.17 4.01
C ASN A 24 -8.88 -22.04 3.62
N ASP A 25 -8.46 -20.80 3.84
CA ASP A 25 -9.24 -19.57 3.64
C ASP A 25 -8.58 -18.66 2.59
N VAL A 26 -9.34 -17.68 2.09
CA VAL A 26 -8.84 -16.69 1.13
C VAL A 26 -7.76 -15.82 1.78
N ILE A 27 -6.60 -15.70 1.14
CA ILE A 27 -5.55 -14.76 1.53
C ILE A 27 -6.04 -13.34 1.25
N ARG A 28 -6.06 -12.50 2.27
CA ARG A 28 -6.46 -11.09 2.18
C ARG A 28 -5.28 -10.16 2.05
N HIS A 29 -4.22 -10.44 2.80
CA HIS A 29 -3.00 -9.63 2.77
C HIS A 29 -1.80 -10.46 3.24
N PHE A 30 -0.60 -10.01 2.89
CA PHE A 30 0.63 -10.56 3.42
C PHE A 30 1.70 -9.47 3.48
N ALA A 31 2.63 -9.63 4.41
CA ALA A 31 3.79 -8.77 4.57
C ALA A 31 5.02 -9.63 4.83
N VAL A 32 6.16 -9.20 4.27
CA VAL A 32 7.44 -9.90 4.43
C VAL A 32 8.32 -9.04 5.32
N GLY A 33 8.65 -9.57 6.50
CA GLY A 33 9.61 -9.01 7.43
C GLY A 33 11.01 -9.58 7.22
N ASN A 34 11.96 -9.14 8.04
CA ASN A 34 13.38 -9.51 7.96
C ASN A 34 13.63 -11.00 8.20
N GLY A 35 12.80 -11.65 9.01
CA GLY A 35 12.93 -13.08 9.33
C GLY A 35 11.65 -13.89 9.21
N LYS A 36 10.52 -13.24 8.91
CA LYS A 36 9.19 -13.85 8.92
C LYS A 36 8.36 -13.41 7.72
N VAL A 37 7.38 -14.22 7.37
CA VAL A 37 6.25 -13.85 6.50
C VAL A 37 5.01 -13.85 7.36
N PHE A 38 4.24 -12.76 7.29
CA PHE A 38 2.94 -12.65 7.93
C PHE A 38 1.87 -12.75 6.87
N VAL A 39 0.90 -13.65 7.04
CA VAL A 39 -0.18 -13.85 6.09
C VAL A 39 -1.51 -13.77 6.81
N VAL A 40 -2.39 -12.91 6.32
CA VAL A 40 -3.75 -12.73 6.83
C VAL A 40 -4.72 -13.43 5.88
N THR A 41 -5.55 -14.29 6.43
CA THR A 41 -6.71 -14.88 5.76
C THR A 41 -8.01 -14.25 6.29
N ASP A 42 -9.16 -14.76 5.86
CA ASP A 42 -10.47 -14.32 6.38
C ASP A 42 -10.63 -14.50 7.90
N SER A 43 -9.96 -15.49 8.49
CA SER A 43 -10.16 -15.86 9.90
C SER A 43 -8.88 -15.86 10.74
N GLN A 44 -7.71 -15.92 10.11
CA GLN A 44 -6.44 -16.17 10.79
C GLN A 44 -5.31 -15.23 10.34
N LEU A 45 -4.45 -14.89 11.28
CA LEU A 45 -3.12 -14.34 11.05
C LEU A 45 -2.09 -15.44 11.27
N HIS A 46 -1.30 -15.72 10.24
CA HIS A 46 -0.21 -16.69 10.26
C HIS A 46 1.13 -15.96 10.36
N GLN A 47 1.98 -16.41 11.26
CA GLN A 47 3.41 -16.08 11.31
C GLN A 47 4.19 -17.29 10.79
N MET A 48 4.99 -17.06 9.76
CA MET A 48 5.67 -18.10 9.00
C MET A 48 7.15 -17.76 8.83
N ARG A 49 7.98 -18.77 8.60
CA ARG A 49 9.35 -18.58 8.10
C ARG A 49 9.34 -18.27 6.60
N HIS A 50 10.47 -17.83 6.05
CA HIS A 50 10.60 -17.57 4.61
C HIS A 50 10.50 -18.82 3.73
N ASP A 51 10.68 -20.02 4.31
CA ASP A 51 10.40 -21.30 3.63
C ASP A 51 8.94 -21.75 3.76
N LEU A 52 8.06 -20.84 4.22
CA LEU A 52 6.62 -21.01 4.38
C LEU A 52 6.21 -22.05 5.43
N GLU A 53 7.11 -22.45 6.33
CA GLU A 53 6.71 -23.21 7.52
C GLU A 53 5.97 -22.28 8.50
N VAL A 54 4.75 -22.67 8.90
CA VAL A 54 3.96 -21.95 9.90
C VAL A 54 4.53 -22.18 11.29
N GLU A 55 4.79 -21.10 12.01
CA GLU A 55 5.26 -21.17 13.39
C GLU A 55 4.14 -20.87 14.38
N LYS A 56 3.30 -19.88 14.07
CA LYS A 56 2.20 -19.43 14.94
C LYS A 56 0.99 -19.03 14.12
N ILE A 57 -0.18 -19.20 14.74
CA ILE A 57 -1.48 -18.81 14.18
C ILE A 57 -2.24 -18.06 15.28
N LYS A 58 -2.81 -16.91 14.93
CA LYS A 58 -3.74 -16.17 15.77
C LYS A 58 -5.09 -16.09 15.06
N VAL A 59 -6.16 -16.43 15.77
CA VAL A 59 -7.53 -16.24 15.29
C VAL A 59 -7.85 -14.75 15.38
N ILE A 60 -8.25 -14.15 14.26
CA ILE A 60 -8.57 -12.72 14.17
C ILE A 60 -10.05 -12.47 13.95
N SER A 61 -10.78 -13.44 13.39
CA SER A 61 -12.20 -13.32 13.07
C SER A 61 -12.92 -14.65 13.33
N ASN A 62 -14.12 -14.57 13.89
CA ASN A 62 -14.96 -15.73 14.19
C ASN A 62 -16.46 -15.41 13.94
N THR A 63 -17.37 -16.31 14.32
CA THR A 63 -18.81 -16.13 14.09
C THR A 63 -19.42 -14.93 14.82
N THR A 64 -18.83 -14.48 15.92
CA THR A 64 -19.31 -13.35 16.73
C THR A 64 -18.58 -12.04 16.39
N ASP A 65 -17.31 -12.12 16.02
CA ASP A 65 -16.42 -10.99 15.78
C ASP A 65 -15.87 -11.06 14.36
N GLN A 66 -16.56 -10.42 13.42
CA GLN A 66 -16.14 -10.37 12.02
C GLN A 66 -15.10 -9.26 11.84
N ASN A 67 -13.82 -9.62 11.90
CA ASN A 67 -12.70 -8.71 11.72
C ASN A 67 -11.92 -9.03 10.45
N ALA A 68 -12.22 -8.34 9.35
CA ALA A 68 -11.41 -8.45 8.14
C ALA A 68 -10.18 -7.54 8.27
N VAL A 69 -9.01 -8.12 8.53
CA VAL A 69 -7.75 -7.38 8.63
C VAL A 69 -7.29 -6.94 7.24
N ASN A 70 -7.04 -5.63 7.11
CA ASN A 70 -6.70 -4.96 5.84
C ASN A 70 -5.43 -4.10 5.94
N ILE A 71 -4.92 -3.88 7.15
CA ILE A 71 -3.62 -3.26 7.40
C ILE A 71 -2.75 -4.28 8.12
N LEU A 72 -1.56 -4.53 7.59
CA LEU A 72 -0.59 -5.47 8.13
C LEU A 72 0.81 -4.88 7.96
N LEU A 73 1.38 -4.33 9.05
CA LEU A 73 2.63 -3.58 9.01
C LEU A 73 3.65 -4.15 10.01
N PRO A 74 4.64 -4.92 9.53
CA PRO A 74 5.80 -5.30 10.33
C PRO A 74 6.63 -4.05 10.66
N PHE A 75 6.79 -3.73 11.93
CA PHE A 75 7.63 -2.65 12.43
C PHE A 75 8.88 -3.22 13.11
N GLU A 76 9.81 -3.69 12.26
CA GLU A 76 11.01 -4.42 12.66
C GLU A 76 11.88 -3.65 13.66
N ALA A 77 12.08 -2.35 13.45
CA ALA A 77 12.91 -1.52 14.33
C ALA A 77 12.37 -1.41 15.76
N ASN A 78 11.05 -1.60 15.93
CA ASN A 78 10.37 -1.59 17.23
C ASN A 78 10.02 -3.00 17.72
N GLY A 79 10.30 -4.05 16.94
CA GLY A 79 9.96 -5.43 17.29
C GLY A 79 8.45 -5.71 17.35
N THR A 80 7.62 -4.94 16.64
CA THR A 80 6.16 -5.09 16.69
C THR A 80 5.54 -5.35 15.32
N LEU A 81 4.32 -5.90 15.31
CA LEU A 81 3.48 -6.06 14.13
C LEU A 81 2.17 -5.32 14.37
N ILE A 82 1.87 -4.33 13.53
CA ILE A 82 0.61 -3.59 13.62
C ILE A 82 -0.40 -4.25 12.67
N THR A 83 -1.57 -4.57 13.19
CA THR A 83 -2.69 -5.09 12.41
C THR A 83 -3.91 -4.24 12.67
N CYS A 84 -4.65 -3.89 11.61
CA CYS A 84 -5.96 -3.27 11.75
C CYS A 84 -6.97 -3.93 10.82
N GLY A 85 -8.20 -4.06 11.29
CA GLY A 85 -9.31 -4.60 10.51
C GLY A 85 -10.62 -3.87 10.75
N THR A 86 -11.72 -4.50 10.35
CA THR A 86 -13.05 -3.87 10.24
C THR A 86 -13.92 -3.93 11.49
N LEU A 87 -13.53 -4.70 12.51
CA LEU A 87 -14.36 -4.92 13.71
C LEU A 87 -14.66 -3.57 14.42
N ASN A 88 -15.91 -3.35 14.84
CA ASN A 88 -16.33 -2.14 15.58
C ASN A 88 -15.95 -0.80 14.93
N CYS A 89 -16.22 -0.62 13.63
CA CYS A 89 -15.78 0.54 12.83
C CYS A 89 -14.27 0.63 12.56
N GLY A 90 -13.49 -0.25 13.19
CA GLY A 90 -12.05 -0.39 13.08
C GLY A 90 -11.48 -0.94 14.39
N HIS A 91 -10.66 -1.98 14.29
CA HIS A 91 -9.98 -2.59 15.43
C HIS A 91 -8.52 -2.75 15.08
N CYS A 92 -7.64 -2.20 15.91
CA CYS A 92 -6.21 -2.29 15.73
C CYS A 92 -5.55 -3.00 16.90
N GLU A 93 -4.57 -3.85 16.60
CA GLU A 93 -3.67 -4.47 17.56
C GLU A 93 -2.22 -4.16 17.19
N VAL A 94 -1.40 -3.95 18.22
CA VAL A 94 0.05 -4.00 18.15
C VAL A 94 0.47 -5.31 18.81
N LEU A 95 1.08 -6.20 18.03
CA LEU A 95 1.51 -7.53 18.44
C LEU A 95 3.03 -7.58 18.58
N ASP A 96 3.55 -8.53 19.36
CA ASP A 96 4.97 -8.88 19.34
C ASP A 96 5.30 -9.55 17.99
N ILE A 97 6.28 -9.03 17.25
CA ILE A 97 6.59 -9.53 15.90
C ILE A 97 7.14 -10.98 15.93
N ASN A 98 7.71 -11.41 17.06
CA ASN A 98 8.21 -12.77 17.25
C ASN A 98 7.15 -13.71 17.83
N ASP A 99 6.08 -13.14 18.38
CA ASP A 99 4.95 -13.86 18.93
C ASP A 99 3.62 -13.15 18.64
N ILE A 100 3.05 -13.39 17.46
CA ILE A 100 1.76 -12.80 17.08
C ILE A 100 0.60 -13.17 18.03
N THR A 101 0.75 -14.15 18.92
CA THR A 101 -0.29 -14.47 19.92
C THR A 101 -0.29 -13.49 21.09
N ARG A 102 0.80 -12.74 21.26
CA ARG A 102 0.97 -11.76 22.33
C ARG A 102 0.60 -10.37 21.84
N THR A 103 -0.58 -9.90 22.24
CA THR A 103 -0.99 -8.50 22.03
C THR A 103 -0.29 -7.60 23.05
N ILE A 104 0.39 -6.56 22.56
CA ILE A 104 1.05 -5.52 23.34
C ILE A 104 0.06 -4.38 23.63
N TYR A 105 -0.70 -3.98 22.61
CA TYR A 105 -1.72 -2.93 22.70
C TYR A 105 -2.88 -3.24 21.76
N MET A 106 -4.08 -2.79 22.11
CA MET A 106 -5.24 -2.85 21.23
C MET A 106 -6.16 -1.68 21.49
N GLU A 107 -6.86 -1.23 20.45
CA GLU A 107 -7.88 -0.20 20.56
C GLU A 107 -8.91 -0.35 19.44
N ASN A 108 -10.17 0.01 19.73
CA ASN A 108 -11.22 0.12 18.72
C ASN A 108 -11.26 1.56 18.23
N LEU A 109 -10.79 1.78 17.01
CA LEU A 109 -10.80 3.08 16.38
C LEU A 109 -10.87 2.93 14.85
N PRO A 110 -11.46 3.91 14.14
CA PRO A 110 -11.73 3.83 12.70
C PRO A 110 -10.51 3.94 11.77
N VAL A 111 -9.45 3.18 12.00
CA VAL A 111 -8.23 3.17 11.18
C VAL A 111 -8.40 2.32 9.92
N GLY A 112 -8.94 1.11 10.03
CA GLY A 112 -9.17 0.23 8.88
C GLY A 112 -10.37 0.67 8.04
N PRO A 113 -10.36 0.52 6.70
CA PRO A 113 -11.54 0.74 5.86
C PRO A 113 -12.68 -0.22 6.24
N LEU A 114 -13.91 0.07 5.79
CA LEU A 114 -15.00 -0.89 5.95
C LEU A 114 -14.81 -2.09 5.01
N VAL A 115 -15.66 -3.10 5.18
CA VAL A 115 -15.69 -4.26 4.29
C VAL A 115 -15.91 -3.79 2.84
N ASN A 116 -15.06 -4.28 1.93
CA ASN A 116 -15.00 -3.94 0.49
C ASN A 116 -14.59 -2.50 0.15
N GLU A 117 -14.02 -1.76 1.10
CA GLU A 117 -13.41 -0.45 0.84
C GLU A 117 -11.89 -0.58 0.72
N SER A 118 -11.31 0.30 -0.06
CA SER A 118 -9.86 0.34 -0.29
C SER A 118 -9.11 1.05 0.83
N SER A 119 -7.89 0.57 1.09
CA SER A 119 -6.94 1.29 1.94
C SER A 119 -5.50 1.03 1.56
N VAL A 120 -4.66 1.94 2.00
CA VAL A 120 -3.21 1.78 2.00
C VAL A 120 -2.68 2.22 3.35
N ALA A 121 -1.68 1.50 3.85
CA ALA A 121 -0.96 1.90 5.04
C ALA A 121 0.52 1.60 4.90
N PHE A 122 1.37 2.45 5.48
CA PHE A 122 2.80 2.22 5.59
C PHE A 122 3.40 3.03 6.75
N LEU A 123 4.57 2.60 7.20
CA LEU A 123 5.33 3.29 8.23
C LEU A 123 6.06 4.51 7.62
N VAL A 124 6.06 5.60 8.36
CA VAL A 124 6.64 6.89 7.96
C VAL A 124 7.61 7.35 9.02
N ASP A 125 8.89 7.36 8.68
CA ASP A 125 9.95 7.88 9.53
C ASP A 125 9.99 9.41 9.48
N TYR A 126 10.20 10.05 10.64
CA TYR A 126 10.32 11.50 10.79
C TYR A 126 11.62 11.85 11.55
N PRO A 127 12.44 12.80 11.06
CA PRO A 127 13.76 13.08 11.64
C PRO A 127 13.76 13.91 12.92
N GLY A 128 12.64 14.56 13.29
CA GLY A 128 12.64 15.51 14.42
C GLY A 128 12.41 14.90 15.80
N ASP A 129 12.13 13.59 15.87
CA ASP A 129 12.20 12.81 17.11
C ASP A 129 12.99 11.54 16.78
N SER A 130 14.10 11.28 17.47
CA SER A 130 15.07 10.27 17.05
C SER A 130 14.52 8.83 17.00
N ASN A 131 13.29 8.62 17.48
CA ASN A 131 12.55 7.36 17.39
C ASN A 131 11.10 7.51 16.84
N GLY A 132 10.73 8.68 16.30
CA GLY A 132 9.36 8.94 15.89
C GLY A 132 9.00 8.35 14.53
N THR A 133 8.46 7.12 14.50
CA THR A 133 7.81 6.55 13.31
C THR A 133 6.29 6.70 13.46
N TYR A 134 5.63 7.14 12.40
CA TYR A 134 4.16 7.18 12.31
C TYR A 134 3.64 6.08 11.40
N MET A 135 2.38 5.72 11.55
CA MET A 135 1.65 4.90 10.59
C MET A 135 0.77 5.84 9.76
N LEU A 136 1.09 5.99 8.47
CA LEU A 136 0.23 6.72 7.54
C LEU A 136 -0.82 5.75 7.02
N VAL A 137 -2.09 6.13 7.11
CA VAL A 137 -3.22 5.35 6.58
C VAL A 137 -4.04 6.22 5.65
N GLY A 138 -4.24 5.74 4.42
CA GLY A 138 -5.23 6.25 3.49
C GLY A 138 -6.42 5.30 3.48
N ARG A 139 -7.58 5.78 3.93
CA ARG A 139 -8.86 5.06 3.96
C ARG A 139 -9.84 5.69 3.00
N GLU A 140 -10.57 4.86 2.26
CA GLU A 140 -11.67 5.32 1.40
C GLU A 140 -12.73 6.05 2.23
N ASN A 141 -13.19 7.21 1.73
CA ASN A 141 -14.26 7.98 2.35
C ASN A 141 -15.59 7.72 1.63
N ASN A 142 -16.47 6.93 2.24
CA ASN A 142 -17.84 6.77 1.78
C ASN A 142 -18.80 7.54 2.70
N ASP A 143 -19.13 8.78 2.30
CA ASP A 143 -20.01 9.69 3.04
C ASP A 143 -21.45 9.13 3.25
N GLU A 144 -21.86 8.10 2.49
CA GLU A 144 -23.17 7.45 2.65
C GLU A 144 -23.21 6.55 3.90
N LYS A 145 -22.06 6.02 4.34
CA LYS A 145 -21.94 5.16 5.53
C LYS A 145 -21.48 5.98 6.73
N LYS A 146 -22.36 6.86 7.23
CA LYS A 146 -22.14 7.79 8.37
C LYS A 146 -21.74 7.16 9.71
N MET A 147 -21.55 5.84 9.79
CA MET A 147 -21.35 5.15 11.07
C MET A 147 -19.91 5.30 11.60
N CYS A 148 -18.92 5.58 10.75
CA CYS A 148 -17.52 5.73 11.15
C CYS A 148 -16.94 7.04 10.57
N THR A 149 -16.41 7.94 11.42
CA THR A 149 -16.25 9.37 11.09
C THR A 149 -14.86 9.82 10.61
N ASP A 150 -13.85 8.95 10.67
CA ASP A 150 -12.44 9.29 10.38
C ASP A 150 -11.93 8.67 9.06
N ALA A 151 -12.53 9.08 7.94
CA ALA A 151 -12.06 8.69 6.62
C ALA A 151 -11.10 9.72 6.00
N GLY A 152 -10.23 9.24 5.10
CA GLY A 152 -9.19 10.05 4.45
C GLY A 152 -7.77 9.55 4.73
N VAL A 153 -6.80 10.45 4.60
CA VAL A 153 -5.39 10.21 4.94
C VAL A 153 -5.09 10.77 6.32
N VAL A 154 -4.55 9.94 7.22
CA VAL A 154 -4.22 10.30 8.60
C VAL A 154 -2.87 9.70 9.00
N LEU A 155 -2.14 10.41 9.87
CA LEU A 155 -0.94 9.90 10.54
C LEU A 155 -1.27 9.49 11.98
N TYR A 156 -1.08 8.20 12.26
CA TYR A 156 -1.26 7.61 13.57
C TYR A 156 0.09 7.42 14.26
N ASN A 157 0.13 7.66 15.57
CA ASN A 157 1.28 7.27 16.39
C ASN A 157 1.47 5.76 16.40
N THR A 158 2.72 5.31 16.57
CA THR A 158 3.07 3.89 16.71
C THR A 158 3.69 3.58 18.06
N LEU A 159 4.05 4.60 18.86
CA LEU A 159 4.74 4.47 20.14
C LEU A 159 4.00 5.20 21.26
N TYR A 160 4.06 4.64 22.48
CA TYR A 160 3.55 5.29 23.71
C TYR A 160 4.29 6.56 24.08
N THR A 161 5.53 6.73 23.62
CA THR A 161 6.32 7.93 23.92
C THR A 161 5.87 9.13 23.10
N GLN A 162 5.10 8.92 22.03
CA GLN A 162 4.55 9.99 21.22
C GLN A 162 3.32 10.62 21.91
N HIS A 163 3.12 11.92 21.69
CA HIS A 163 2.01 12.64 22.33
C HIS A 163 0.64 12.05 21.95
N GLY A 164 -0.15 11.70 22.96
CA GLY A 164 -1.45 11.05 22.80
C GLY A 164 -1.38 9.53 22.67
N ASP A 165 -0.21 8.92 22.92
CA ASP A 165 0.03 7.48 22.89
C ASP A 165 -0.17 6.85 21.50
N ILE A 166 -0.13 5.51 21.44
CA ILE A 166 -0.31 4.73 20.20
C ILE A 166 -1.65 5.07 19.56
N PHE A 167 -1.69 5.14 18.22
CA PHE A 167 -2.88 5.47 17.44
C PHE A 167 -3.51 6.85 17.66
N SER A 168 -2.85 7.76 18.39
CA SER A 168 -3.27 9.17 18.34
C SER A 168 -3.01 9.78 16.96
N LYS A 169 -3.98 10.53 16.46
CA LYS A 169 -3.91 11.40 15.26
C LYS A 169 -3.47 12.83 15.56
N SER A 170 -3.43 13.19 16.83
CA SER A 170 -3.12 14.55 17.27
C SER A 170 -1.61 14.79 17.26
N ASP A 171 -1.23 16.01 16.88
CA ASP A 171 0.15 16.50 16.92
C ASP A 171 0.45 17.23 18.25
N SER A 172 -0.60 17.79 18.85
CA SER A 172 -0.64 18.46 20.16
C SER A 172 -2.08 18.43 20.69
N ALA A 173 -2.37 19.10 21.80
CA ALA A 173 -3.64 18.97 22.54
C ALA A 173 -4.95 19.25 21.76
N THR A 174 -4.92 19.90 20.59
CA THR A 174 -6.17 20.33 19.91
C THR A 174 -6.24 20.15 18.39
N THR A 175 -5.15 19.79 17.70
CA THR A 175 -5.15 19.80 16.23
C THR A 175 -4.89 18.42 15.66
N GLU A 176 -5.92 17.86 15.03
CA GLU A 176 -5.87 16.62 14.28
C GLU A 176 -5.49 16.91 12.83
N ALA A 177 -4.53 16.16 12.30
CA ALA A 177 -4.08 16.30 10.93
C ALA A 177 -4.73 15.24 10.02
N TYR A 178 -5.48 15.66 9.01
CA TYR A 178 -6.11 14.75 8.06
C TYR A 178 -6.29 15.35 6.66
N ILE A 179 -6.45 14.48 5.65
CA ILE A 179 -6.79 14.85 4.26
C ILE A 179 -8.00 14.04 3.81
N LYS A 180 -9.09 14.70 3.39
CA LYS A 180 -10.30 14.06 2.84
C LYS A 180 -10.32 14.19 1.32
N ILE A 181 -10.50 13.05 0.66
CA ILE A 181 -10.55 12.95 -0.80
C ILE A 181 -11.84 12.19 -1.16
N PRO A 182 -12.82 12.82 -1.82
CA PRO A 182 -14.05 12.15 -2.23
C PRO A 182 -13.80 11.17 -3.39
N GLY A 183 -14.54 10.06 -3.38
CA GLY A 183 -14.53 9.07 -4.48
C GLY A 183 -13.17 8.41 -4.71
N VAL A 184 -12.36 8.26 -3.66
CA VAL A 184 -11.00 7.71 -3.73
C VAL A 184 -10.99 6.19 -3.58
N GLU A 185 -10.31 5.48 -4.47
CA GLU A 185 -9.94 4.08 -4.34
C GLU A 185 -8.40 4.01 -4.21
N TRP A 186 -7.91 3.69 -3.01
CA TRP A 186 -6.48 3.61 -2.71
C TRP A 186 -5.85 2.35 -3.32
N VAL A 187 -4.65 2.49 -3.90
CA VAL A 187 -3.96 1.37 -4.55
C VAL A 187 -2.60 1.08 -3.93
N ASN A 188 -1.79 2.10 -3.67
CA ASN A 188 -0.44 1.91 -3.12
C ASN A 188 0.07 3.20 -2.48
N GLY A 189 1.15 3.08 -1.70
CA GLY A 189 1.83 4.18 -1.06
C GLY A 189 3.13 3.73 -0.42
N PHE A 190 4.07 4.65 -0.33
CA PHE A 190 5.39 4.40 0.24
C PHE A 190 6.05 5.71 0.66
N GLN A 191 7.07 5.58 1.51
CA GLN A 191 7.99 6.65 1.82
C GLN A 191 9.31 6.49 1.04
N VAL A 192 9.84 7.60 0.55
CA VAL A 192 11.25 7.72 0.13
C VAL A 192 12.04 8.28 1.30
N SER A 193 12.66 7.40 2.09
CA SER A 193 13.30 7.77 3.37
C SER A 193 14.45 8.78 3.20
N SER A 194 15.21 8.72 2.10
CA SER A 194 16.31 9.66 1.84
C SER A 194 15.86 11.12 1.67
N GLN A 195 14.60 11.35 1.30
CA GLN A 195 14.03 12.67 1.09
C GLN A 195 12.92 12.99 2.11
N PHE A 196 12.59 12.03 2.99
CA PHE A 196 11.45 12.09 3.90
C PHE A 196 10.16 12.48 3.18
N GLN A 197 9.86 11.83 2.05
CA GLN A 197 8.67 12.12 1.24
C GLN A 197 7.73 10.92 1.16
N SER A 198 6.46 11.14 1.45
CA SER A 198 5.40 10.15 1.27
C SER A 198 4.73 10.32 -0.08
N TYR A 199 4.44 9.19 -0.71
CA TYR A 199 3.67 9.10 -1.93
C TYR A 199 2.47 8.19 -1.71
N LEU A 200 1.31 8.61 -2.21
CA LEU A 200 0.10 7.78 -2.26
C LEU A 200 -0.43 7.76 -3.69
N PHE A 201 -0.98 6.64 -4.11
CA PHE A 201 -1.52 6.42 -5.46
C PHE A 201 -2.96 5.93 -5.35
N ALA A 202 -3.84 6.57 -6.11
CA ALA A 202 -5.26 6.27 -6.04
C ALA A 202 -5.97 6.47 -7.38
N ASN A 203 -7.09 5.76 -7.53
CA ASN A 203 -8.10 6.09 -8.52
C ASN A 203 -9.08 7.08 -7.89
N ILE A 204 -9.34 8.20 -8.55
CA ILE A 204 -10.40 9.14 -8.18
C ILE A 204 -11.56 8.95 -9.14
N ASN A 205 -12.74 8.71 -8.57
CA ASN A 205 -14.00 8.58 -9.28
C ASN A 205 -15.03 9.53 -8.64
N LEU A 206 -14.99 10.80 -9.05
CA LEU A 206 -15.97 11.80 -8.59
C LEU A 206 -17.32 11.63 -9.29
N THR A 207 -17.29 11.24 -10.57
CA THR A 207 -18.47 10.89 -11.38
C THR A 207 -18.06 9.86 -12.44
N SER A 208 -19.03 9.18 -13.06
CA SER A 208 -18.78 8.22 -14.14
C SER A 208 -17.97 8.76 -15.34
N LYS A 209 -17.89 10.09 -15.50
CA LYS A 209 -17.13 10.77 -16.55
C LYS A 209 -15.80 11.36 -16.07
N MET A 210 -15.56 11.40 -14.76
CA MET A 210 -14.36 11.98 -14.14
C MET A 210 -13.60 10.90 -13.38
N LYS A 211 -13.03 9.95 -14.14
CA LYS A 211 -12.07 8.96 -13.63
C LYS A 211 -10.65 9.46 -13.88
N LYS A 212 -9.84 9.50 -12.83
CA LYS A 212 -8.43 9.89 -12.90
C LYS A 212 -7.59 8.96 -12.04
N VAL A 213 -6.38 8.67 -12.49
CA VAL A 213 -5.35 8.12 -11.61
C VAL A 213 -4.49 9.28 -11.13
N VAL A 214 -4.32 9.41 -9.82
CA VAL A 214 -3.53 10.49 -9.24
C VAL A 214 -2.48 9.94 -8.30
N PHE A 215 -1.42 10.70 -8.09
CA PHE A 215 -0.58 10.55 -6.93
C PHE A 215 -0.57 11.80 -6.07
N PHE A 216 -0.45 11.58 -4.77
CA PHE A 216 -0.27 12.59 -3.75
C PHE A 216 1.17 12.55 -3.28
N LYS A 217 1.75 13.72 -3.05
CA LYS A 217 3.09 13.89 -2.50
C LYS A 217 3.00 14.74 -1.23
N MET A 218 3.64 14.27 -0.16
CA MET A 218 3.73 15.01 1.10
C MET A 218 5.17 14.92 1.65
N ASP A 219 5.60 15.98 2.32
CA ASP A 219 6.86 16.04 3.05
C ASP A 219 6.63 15.60 4.50
N ASN A 220 7.44 14.64 4.95
CA ASN A 220 7.38 14.02 6.28
C ASN A 220 8.59 14.41 7.14
N ASN A 221 9.28 15.50 6.79
CA ASN A 221 10.43 16.01 7.54
C ASN A 221 10.02 16.97 8.67
N GLN A 222 8.71 17.11 8.92
CA GLN A 222 8.09 17.96 9.93
C GLN A 222 6.94 17.22 10.64
N LYS A 223 6.25 17.93 11.53
CA LYS A 223 5.12 17.42 12.31
C LYS A 223 3.92 16.99 11.45
N LYS A 224 2.96 16.27 12.05
CA LYS A 224 1.77 15.74 11.31
C LYS A 224 1.01 16.84 10.56
N THR A 225 0.89 18.01 11.19
CA THR A 225 0.19 19.19 10.65
C THR A 225 0.90 19.84 9.46
N GLU A 226 2.22 19.71 9.38
CA GLU A 226 3.01 20.23 8.26
C GLU A 226 2.99 19.28 7.07
N MET A 227 2.87 17.97 7.32
CA MET A 227 2.65 16.98 6.26
C MET A 227 1.37 17.30 5.48
N THR A 228 0.26 17.63 6.14
CA THR A 228 -0.99 17.99 5.44
C THR A 228 -0.86 19.30 4.66
N ARG A 229 -0.12 20.28 5.18
CA ARG A 229 0.18 21.54 4.46
C ARG A 229 1.08 21.35 3.25
N SER A 230 1.96 20.36 3.28
CA SER A 230 2.88 20.07 2.18
C SER A 230 2.21 19.36 0.99
N LEU A 231 0.93 18.95 1.12
CA LEU A 231 0.23 18.15 0.13
C LEU A 231 0.32 18.76 -1.28
N LYS A 232 0.81 17.95 -2.22
CA LYS A 232 0.77 18.21 -3.66
C LYS A 232 0.13 17.04 -4.40
N VAL A 233 -0.46 17.32 -5.55
CA VAL A 233 -1.20 16.36 -6.36
C VAL A 233 -0.79 16.45 -7.82
N ALA A 234 -0.72 15.32 -8.50
CA ALA A 234 -0.65 15.25 -9.95
C ALA A 234 -1.43 14.05 -10.50
N THR A 235 -1.92 14.20 -11.72
CA THR A 235 -2.64 13.17 -12.47
C THR A 235 -1.68 12.39 -13.33
N LEU A 236 -1.73 11.06 -13.21
CA LEU A 236 -1.01 10.12 -14.04
C LEU A 236 -1.86 9.83 -15.27
N ARG A 237 -1.35 10.20 -16.45
CA ARG A 237 -2.01 9.85 -17.71
C ARG A 237 -1.46 8.53 -18.21
N CYS A 238 -2.34 7.63 -18.61
CA CYS A 238 -2.02 6.45 -19.39
C CYS A 238 -3.19 6.12 -20.31
N CYS A 239 -3.01 5.72 -21.56
CA CYS A 239 -1.85 5.82 -22.43
C CYS A 239 -2.41 6.22 -23.82
N ASP A 240 -1.62 6.81 -24.72
CA ASP A 240 -2.17 7.48 -25.92
C ASP A 240 -2.94 6.55 -26.88
N ASP A 241 -2.67 5.25 -26.84
CA ASP A 241 -3.33 4.24 -27.67
C ASP A 241 -4.78 3.97 -27.25
N GLN A 242 -5.05 3.99 -25.94
CA GLN A 242 -6.35 3.69 -25.38
C GLN A 242 -6.49 4.28 -23.97
N LEU A 243 -7.68 4.82 -23.69
CA LEU A 243 -8.01 5.39 -22.40
C LEU A 243 -7.97 4.31 -21.30
N ARG A 244 -7.00 4.43 -20.38
CA ARG A 244 -6.83 3.53 -19.23
C ARG A 244 -6.74 4.36 -17.95
N GLN A 245 -7.91 4.64 -17.36
CA GLN A 245 -8.08 5.58 -16.24
C GLN A 245 -8.20 4.88 -14.88
N LYS A 246 -7.86 3.60 -14.80
CA LYS A 246 -7.85 2.84 -13.55
C LYS A 246 -6.51 2.16 -13.34
N LEU A 247 -5.88 2.45 -12.22
CA LEU A 247 -4.70 1.78 -11.68
C LEU A 247 -5.12 0.52 -10.92
N VAL A 248 -4.43 -0.58 -11.20
CA VAL A 248 -4.69 -1.90 -10.61
C VAL A 248 -3.66 -2.23 -9.53
N SER A 249 -2.40 -1.98 -9.81
CA SER A 249 -1.27 -2.25 -8.92
C SER A 249 -0.09 -1.39 -9.31
N SER A 250 0.85 -1.19 -8.39
CA SER A 250 2.07 -0.47 -8.69
C SER A 250 3.26 -0.98 -7.90
N ALA A 251 4.44 -0.67 -8.39
CA ALA A 251 5.72 -0.87 -7.72
C ALA A 251 6.58 0.38 -7.91
N PHE A 252 7.64 0.51 -7.11
CA PHE A 252 8.61 1.57 -7.27
C PHE A 252 10.03 1.03 -7.10
N ILE A 253 10.96 1.77 -7.68
CA ILE A 253 12.39 1.62 -7.45
C ILE A 253 12.94 3.01 -7.16
N SER A 254 13.59 3.15 -6.01
CA SER A 254 14.34 4.36 -5.67
C SER A 254 15.83 4.09 -5.86
N SER A 255 16.52 4.99 -6.55
CA SER A 255 17.97 5.17 -6.46
C SER A 255 18.27 6.48 -5.73
N GLU A 256 19.54 6.85 -5.58
CA GLU A 256 19.93 8.10 -4.92
C GLU A 256 19.36 9.36 -5.60
N SER A 257 19.17 9.32 -6.93
CA SER A 257 18.79 10.48 -7.74
C SER A 257 17.49 10.32 -8.52
N SER A 258 16.88 9.14 -8.52
CA SER A 258 15.67 8.88 -9.31
C SER A 258 14.71 7.92 -8.63
N LEU A 259 13.44 8.30 -8.61
CA LEU A 259 12.30 7.49 -8.23
C LEU A 259 11.56 7.10 -9.51
N LEU A 260 11.78 5.85 -9.93
CA LEU A 260 10.98 5.23 -10.97
C LEU A 260 9.78 4.56 -10.33
N TRP A 261 8.62 4.86 -10.86
CA TRP A 261 7.36 4.26 -10.44
C TRP A 261 6.71 3.56 -11.62
N MET A 262 6.13 2.40 -11.36
CA MET A 262 5.54 1.55 -12.38
C MET A 262 4.11 1.24 -11.99
N GLY A 263 3.17 1.51 -12.88
CA GLY A 263 1.75 1.26 -12.66
C GLY A 263 1.18 0.31 -13.71
N ILE A 264 0.35 -0.62 -13.27
CA ILE A 264 -0.52 -1.40 -14.16
C ILE A 264 -1.84 -0.66 -14.30
N PHE A 265 -2.16 -0.24 -15.52
CA PHE A 265 -3.41 0.44 -15.84
C PHE A 265 -4.33 -0.47 -16.63
N THR A 266 -5.64 -0.36 -16.42
CA THR A 266 -6.65 -1.12 -17.15
C THR A 266 -7.59 -0.21 -17.95
N ALA A 267 -8.04 -0.71 -19.10
CA ALA A 267 -9.09 -0.11 -19.91
C ALA A 267 -10.51 -0.51 -19.46
N GLU A 268 -10.63 -1.38 -18.45
CA GLU A 268 -11.91 -1.95 -18.01
C GLU A 268 -12.66 -2.66 -19.15
N ARG A 269 -11.92 -3.34 -20.03
CA ARG A 269 -12.44 -4.16 -21.15
C ARG A 269 -11.86 -5.57 -21.05
N PRO A 270 -12.41 -6.45 -20.18
CA PRO A 270 -11.81 -7.74 -19.83
C PRO A 270 -11.44 -8.63 -21.03
N ASP A 271 -12.25 -8.58 -22.10
CA ASP A 271 -12.06 -9.41 -23.29
C ASP A 271 -11.04 -8.83 -24.30
N HIS A 272 -10.49 -7.64 -24.03
CA HIS A 272 -9.53 -7.00 -24.93
C HIS A 272 -8.11 -7.55 -24.71
N PRO A 273 -7.38 -7.93 -25.78
CA PRO A 273 -6.03 -8.51 -25.65
C PRO A 273 -5.01 -7.56 -25.00
N GLU A 274 -5.23 -6.25 -25.09
CA GLU A 274 -4.41 -5.20 -24.48
C GLU A 274 -5.18 -4.41 -23.41
N ASN A 275 -6.07 -5.09 -22.67
CA ASN A 275 -6.86 -4.48 -21.60
C ASN A 275 -5.98 -3.85 -20.51
N THR A 276 -4.82 -4.45 -20.21
CA THR A 276 -3.90 -3.99 -19.17
C THR A 276 -2.56 -3.57 -19.77
N VAL A 277 -1.94 -2.52 -19.22
CA VAL A 277 -0.60 -2.05 -19.62
C VAL A 277 0.24 -1.73 -18.40
N LEU A 278 1.54 -1.99 -18.51
CA LEU A 278 2.54 -1.61 -17.53
C LEU A 278 3.29 -0.37 -18.06
N ALA A 279 3.17 0.74 -17.33
CA ALA A 279 3.78 2.00 -17.69
C ALA A 279 4.75 2.46 -16.60
N ILE A 280 5.88 3.05 -17.02
CA ILE A 280 6.94 3.54 -16.14
C ILE A 280 6.92 5.07 -16.15
N TYR A 281 7.06 5.67 -14.98
CA TYR A 281 7.10 7.11 -14.75
C TYR A 281 8.35 7.48 -13.97
N ASN A 282 8.88 8.68 -14.23
CA ASN A 282 9.86 9.31 -13.34
C ASN A 282 9.15 10.34 -12.49
N ILE A 283 8.85 9.97 -11.25
CA ILE A 283 8.09 10.83 -10.34
C ILE A 283 8.99 11.88 -9.69
N THR A 284 10.31 11.68 -9.62
CA THR A 284 11.25 12.71 -9.13
C THR A 284 11.21 13.97 -9.99
N ALA A 285 11.11 13.83 -11.31
CA ALA A 285 11.07 14.97 -12.24
C ALA A 285 9.69 15.67 -12.27
N SER A 286 8.67 15.08 -11.65
CA SER A 286 7.32 15.63 -11.66
C SER A 286 7.22 16.91 -10.83
N ARG A 287 6.32 17.81 -11.23
CA ARG A 287 6.02 19.06 -10.52
C ARG A 287 4.55 19.05 -10.11
N PRO A 288 4.18 18.26 -9.08
CA PRO A 288 2.81 18.23 -8.61
C PRO A 288 2.42 19.60 -8.04
N VAL A 289 1.15 19.97 -8.22
CA VAL A 289 0.61 21.28 -7.86
C VAL A 289 -0.17 21.18 -6.55
N ASN A 290 -0.63 22.34 -6.07
CA ASN A 290 -1.55 22.38 -4.94
C ASN A 290 -2.85 21.60 -5.24
N PRO A 291 -3.45 20.94 -4.23
CA PRO A 291 -4.70 20.22 -4.39
C PRO A 291 -5.84 21.14 -4.90
N PRO A 292 -6.77 20.58 -5.69
CA PRO A 292 -8.01 21.25 -6.07
C PRO A 292 -8.99 21.33 -4.89
N GLU A 293 -10.08 22.09 -5.04
CA GLU A 293 -11.02 22.43 -3.96
C GLU A 293 -11.76 21.22 -3.37
N GLU A 294 -11.94 20.15 -4.14
CA GLU A 294 -12.61 18.92 -3.69
C GLU A 294 -11.81 18.19 -2.61
N ILE A 295 -10.50 18.42 -2.55
CA ILE A 295 -9.61 17.82 -1.54
C ILE A 295 -9.52 18.75 -0.34
N ARG A 296 -9.96 18.27 0.82
CA ARG A 296 -10.01 19.06 2.06
C ARG A 296 -8.94 18.59 3.02
N CYS A 297 -8.29 19.52 3.72
CA CYS A 297 -7.24 19.21 4.68
C CYS A 297 -7.53 19.86 6.03
N SER A 298 -7.07 19.26 7.11
CA SER A 298 -6.92 19.92 8.40
C SER A 298 -5.48 19.72 8.89
N PRO A 299 -4.76 20.78 9.29
CA PRO A 299 -5.01 22.18 8.90
C PRO A 299 -5.15 22.37 7.38
N ASP A 300 -5.72 23.51 6.96
CA ASP A 300 -5.90 23.82 5.54
C ASP A 300 -4.57 23.71 4.77
N CYS A 301 -4.61 22.98 3.66
CA CYS A 301 -3.52 22.89 2.70
C CYS A 301 -3.60 24.04 1.68
N PRO A 302 -2.46 24.47 1.09
CA PRO A 302 -2.45 25.49 0.06
C PRO A 302 -3.35 25.10 -1.11
N ARG A 303 -4.23 25.99 -1.55
CA ARG A 303 -5.12 25.73 -2.70
C ARG A 303 -4.47 26.15 -4.01
N SER A 304 -4.86 25.50 -5.10
CA SER A 304 -4.48 25.98 -6.43
C SER A 304 -5.23 27.27 -6.75
N THR A 305 -4.51 28.35 -7.04
CA THR A 305 -5.10 29.64 -7.47
C THR A 305 -5.41 29.68 -8.96
N GLN A 306 -4.97 28.65 -9.70
CA GLN A 306 -5.18 28.50 -11.14
C GLN A 306 -5.77 27.12 -11.43
N ASN A 307 -6.64 27.01 -12.44
CA ASN A 307 -7.19 25.73 -12.92
C ASN A 307 -6.16 24.94 -13.74
N ILE A 308 -4.90 24.90 -13.29
CA ILE A 308 -3.83 24.15 -13.94
C ILE A 308 -3.68 22.82 -13.21
N GLU A 309 -4.03 21.75 -13.92
CA GLU A 309 -3.77 20.39 -13.48
C GLU A 309 -2.34 19.98 -13.83
N ALA A 310 -1.58 19.45 -12.86
CA ALA A 310 -0.32 18.80 -13.16
C ALA A 310 -0.60 17.41 -13.74
N VAL A 311 -0.24 17.22 -15.01
CA VAL A 311 -0.35 15.92 -15.70
C VAL A 311 1.05 15.36 -15.90
N VAL A 312 1.23 14.08 -15.58
CA VAL A 312 2.49 13.36 -15.76
C VAL A 312 2.28 12.21 -16.74
N ASP A 313 3.08 12.22 -17.79
CA ASP A 313 3.10 11.20 -18.83
C ASP A 313 4.09 10.08 -18.51
N PRO A 314 3.84 8.86 -18.99
CA PRO A 314 4.77 7.77 -18.81
C PRO A 314 6.04 8.03 -19.60
N LEU A 315 7.19 7.68 -19.02
CA LEU A 315 8.45 7.59 -19.75
C LEU A 315 8.39 6.51 -20.83
N ALA A 316 7.73 5.39 -20.51
CA ALA A 316 7.59 4.26 -21.42
C ALA A 316 6.38 3.40 -21.03
N VAL A 317 5.73 2.83 -22.04
CA VAL A 317 4.82 1.68 -21.88
C VAL A 317 5.63 0.44 -22.22
N VAL A 318 5.92 -0.38 -21.22
CA VAL A 318 6.90 -1.47 -21.35
C VAL A 318 6.27 -2.80 -21.71
N PHE A 319 5.00 -3.00 -21.35
CA PHE A 319 4.33 -4.27 -21.56
C PHE A 319 2.82 -4.08 -21.66
N LYS A 320 2.18 -4.83 -22.57
CA LYS A 320 0.72 -4.88 -22.73
C LYS A 320 0.25 -6.32 -22.62
N HIS A 321 -0.90 -6.52 -22.01
CA HIS A 321 -1.45 -7.84 -21.73
C HIS A 321 -2.97 -7.76 -21.50
N ASN A 322 -3.68 -8.88 -21.53
CA ASN A 322 -5.12 -8.89 -21.30
C ASN A 322 -5.49 -8.83 -19.81
N SER A 323 -4.65 -9.37 -18.93
CA SER A 323 -5.06 -9.63 -17.54
C SER A 323 -3.96 -9.47 -16.47
N MET A 324 -3.09 -8.45 -16.56
CA MET A 324 -2.15 -8.18 -15.46
C MET A 324 -2.88 -7.72 -14.20
N THR A 325 -2.45 -8.21 -13.03
CA THR A 325 -3.10 -7.94 -11.74
C THR A 325 -2.15 -7.39 -10.68
N SER A 326 -0.85 -7.71 -10.76
CA SER A 326 0.13 -7.23 -9.78
C SER A 326 1.49 -7.00 -10.42
N VAL A 327 2.28 -6.09 -9.84
CA VAL A 327 3.67 -5.86 -10.23
C VAL A 327 4.55 -5.74 -8.99
N ALA A 328 5.73 -6.36 -9.05
CA ALA A 328 6.84 -6.13 -8.15
C ALA A 328 8.09 -5.80 -8.96
N ALA A 329 8.99 -5.01 -8.39
CA ALA A 329 10.16 -4.54 -9.11
C ALA A 329 11.41 -4.67 -8.24
N LYS A 330 12.55 -4.98 -8.84
CA LYS A 330 13.84 -4.93 -8.16
C LYS A 330 14.98 -4.56 -9.10
N ILE A 331 16.02 -3.93 -8.55
CA ILE A 331 17.28 -3.74 -9.26
C ILE A 331 18.12 -5.01 -9.12
N LYS A 332 18.68 -5.49 -10.23
CA LYS A 332 19.70 -6.55 -10.26
C LYS A 332 20.88 -6.10 -11.13
N GLY A 333 21.94 -5.60 -10.49
CA GLY A 333 23.05 -4.96 -11.20
C GLY A 333 22.58 -3.69 -11.91
N SER A 334 22.82 -3.58 -13.21
CA SER A 334 22.36 -2.47 -14.04
C SER A 334 20.94 -2.63 -14.59
N TRP A 335 20.23 -3.71 -14.24
CA TRP A 335 18.92 -4.03 -14.79
C TRP A 335 17.81 -3.81 -13.78
N THR A 336 16.72 -3.19 -14.24
CA THR A 336 15.42 -3.25 -13.57
C THR A 336 14.72 -4.52 -14.00
N VAL A 337 14.36 -5.36 -13.03
CA VAL A 337 13.63 -6.61 -13.27
C VAL A 337 12.22 -6.44 -12.73
N LEU A 338 11.23 -6.75 -13.56
CA LEU A 338 9.80 -6.65 -13.23
C LEU A 338 9.21 -8.05 -13.10
N TYR A 339 8.45 -8.29 -12.04
CA TYR A 339 7.66 -9.50 -11.83
C TYR A 339 6.20 -9.12 -11.91
N ILE A 340 5.44 -9.81 -12.76
CA ILE A 340 4.07 -9.43 -13.09
C ILE A 340 3.15 -10.62 -12.85
N GLY A 341 2.18 -10.46 -11.95
CA GLY A 341 1.11 -11.41 -11.74
C GLY A 341 -0.04 -11.18 -12.71
N THR A 342 -0.76 -12.24 -13.03
CA THR A 342 -1.90 -12.22 -13.95
C THR A 342 -3.12 -12.92 -13.35
N ALA A 343 -4.31 -12.60 -13.86
CA ALA A 343 -5.58 -13.15 -13.36
C ALA A 343 -5.71 -14.68 -13.52
N ASN A 344 -4.94 -15.30 -14.40
CA ASN A 344 -4.91 -16.76 -14.59
C ASN A 344 -3.82 -17.46 -13.75
N GLY A 345 -3.19 -16.74 -12.81
CA GLY A 345 -2.20 -17.29 -11.89
C GLY A 345 -0.77 -17.39 -12.46
N GLN A 346 -0.49 -16.84 -13.64
CA GLN A 346 0.88 -16.81 -14.17
C GLN A 346 1.71 -15.69 -13.53
N LEU A 347 2.97 -15.99 -13.27
CA LEU A 347 4.01 -15.04 -12.89
C LEU A 347 4.97 -14.83 -14.06
N MET A 348 4.95 -13.63 -14.64
CA MET A 348 5.84 -13.23 -15.72
C MET A 348 7.05 -12.47 -15.16
N LYS A 349 8.17 -12.53 -15.87
CA LYS A 349 9.38 -11.78 -15.55
C LYS A 349 9.89 -11.06 -16.80
N VAL A 350 10.07 -9.75 -16.68
CA VAL A 350 10.55 -8.87 -17.76
C VAL A 350 11.84 -8.20 -17.34
#